data_AF-A0A524HH61-F1
#
_entry.id   AF-A0A524HH61-F1
#
_cell.length_a   1.000
_cell.length_b   1.000
_cell.length_c   1.000
_cell.angle_alpha   90.00
_cell.angle_beta   90.00
_cell.angle_gamma   90.00
#
_symmetry.space_group_name_H-M   'P 1'
#
loop_
_entity.id
_entity.type
_entity.pdbx_description
1 polymer ?
#
loop_
_entity_poly.entity_id
_entity_poly.type
_entity_poly.pdbx_seq_one_letter_code
_entity_poly.pdbx_strand_id
1 'polypeptide(L)'
;YAADNGADVVSMSIGAPISSEAATDLALQYAYESGVIMVSSSGNENNDTINYPVISQYVISVGAASPCGERKRSSARRNECNPGVTPDPNDYTCDGERWWGSNYGSTTQDAADAVDILGPTILPTTDITGAGGYDPGDYDSFFNGTSCSSPYVAGVCALIKSANPTWTPAQIRAQLLNSAADVISIESAAGWDRYSGYGMVDAAAAVDAGTGPLPPVAELTSSTESGCAPLSVDFTDLSTGEISGWVWDFGDGASSTEQNPGHTFTDAGSFTVALEVTGPGGSDTFELPDPIVVLESVAGDFEASTTFGAAALSVTFTDLSTGDPDSWLWSFGDGQTDNLQSPTHIYLEPGEYEVVLTAGNGCSSDVVTRTDCVIVNGYSAVEAGMPVRFGLEQNFPNPFNPSTTIAFSLERPGHACLEIFDSAGRRIEVLVDRELAAGGHETVWRADRHASGVYFARLHAGDQTATTRLVLLK
;
A
#
# COMPACT_ATOMS: atom_id res chain seq x y z
N TYR A 1 5.65 -3.55 33.65
CA TYR A 1 6.09 -3.97 35.00
C TYR A 1 7.13 -5.08 34.96
N ALA A 2 6.80 -6.30 34.50
CA ALA A 2 7.78 -7.41 34.48
C ALA A 2 9.05 -7.05 33.69
N ALA A 3 8.88 -6.53 32.47
CA ALA A 3 9.98 -6.01 31.65
C ALA A 3 10.82 -4.94 32.40
N ASP A 4 10.16 -3.94 32.98
CA ASP A 4 10.84 -2.86 33.73
C ASP A 4 11.59 -3.34 34.98
N ASN A 5 11.27 -4.55 35.47
CA ASN A 5 11.90 -5.17 36.63
C ASN A 5 12.85 -6.32 36.25
N GLY A 6 13.28 -6.37 34.98
CA GLY A 6 14.32 -7.28 34.52
C GLY A 6 13.88 -8.74 34.40
N ALA A 7 12.59 -8.99 34.16
CA ALA A 7 12.14 -10.34 33.81
C ALA A 7 12.62 -10.70 32.40
N ASP A 8 13.40 -11.77 32.27
CA ASP A 8 13.75 -12.33 30.96
C ASP A 8 12.60 -13.13 30.34
N VAL A 9 11.78 -13.78 31.16
CA VAL A 9 10.68 -14.64 30.71
C VAL A 9 9.42 -14.36 31.54
N VAL A 10 8.28 -14.29 30.88
CA VAL A 10 6.95 -14.13 31.49
C VAL A 10 6.05 -15.30 31.06
N SER A 11 5.56 -16.05 32.05
CA SER A 11 4.56 -17.10 31.85
C SER A 11 3.16 -16.56 32.16
N MET A 12 2.26 -16.65 31.18
CA MET A 12 0.87 -16.23 31.28
C MET A 12 -0.04 -17.46 31.24
N SER A 13 -0.57 -17.84 32.41
CA SER A 13 -1.53 -18.96 32.52
C SER A 13 -2.97 -18.45 32.48
N ILE A 14 -3.28 -17.59 31.51
CA ILE A 14 -4.55 -16.86 31.36
C ILE A 14 -4.97 -16.76 29.89
N GLY A 15 -6.26 -16.58 29.64
CA GLY A 15 -6.82 -16.33 28.31
C GLY A 15 -8.26 -15.81 28.40
N ALA A 16 -8.70 -15.08 27.36
CA ALA A 16 -10.04 -14.52 27.25
C ALA A 16 -10.58 -14.70 25.83
N PRO A 17 -11.89 -14.93 25.62
CA PRO A 17 -12.50 -15.19 24.32
C PRO A 17 -12.67 -13.90 23.48
N ILE A 18 -11.56 -13.22 23.23
CA ILE A 18 -11.44 -12.02 22.39
C ILE A 18 -10.27 -12.20 21.44
N SER A 19 -10.21 -11.41 20.36
CA SER A 19 -9.16 -11.48 19.35
C SER A 19 -8.02 -10.47 19.56
N SER A 20 -8.29 -9.36 20.26
CA SER A 20 -7.30 -8.31 20.55
C SER A 20 -7.77 -7.44 21.71
N GLU A 21 -6.83 -6.74 22.33
CA GLU A 21 -7.10 -5.68 23.29
C GLU A 21 -5.95 -4.69 23.24
N ALA A 22 -6.23 -3.45 22.84
CA ALA A 22 -5.18 -2.49 22.46
C ALA A 22 -4.15 -2.20 23.58
N ALA A 23 -4.57 -2.17 24.85
CA ALA A 23 -3.63 -1.93 25.95
C ALA A 23 -2.70 -3.13 26.17
N THR A 24 -3.23 -4.34 26.00
CA THR A 24 -2.45 -5.57 26.10
C THR A 24 -1.54 -5.74 24.89
N ASP A 25 -1.97 -5.37 23.67
CA ASP A 25 -1.12 -5.43 22.48
C ASP A 25 0.12 -4.54 22.63
N LEU A 26 -0.07 -3.30 23.09
CA LEU A 26 1.03 -2.39 23.40
C LEU A 26 1.94 -2.94 24.52
N ALA A 27 1.37 -3.61 25.52
CA ALA A 27 2.15 -4.20 26.61
C ALA A 27 2.98 -5.41 26.15
N LEU A 28 2.42 -6.26 25.29
CA LEU A 28 3.12 -7.41 24.69
C LEU A 28 4.25 -6.91 23.78
N GLN A 29 3.95 -5.96 22.89
CA GLN A 29 4.96 -5.35 22.02
C GLN A 29 6.11 -4.75 22.85
N TYR A 30 5.79 -3.92 23.86
CA TYR A 30 6.79 -3.31 24.72
C TYR A 30 7.67 -4.34 25.44
N ALA A 31 7.08 -5.41 25.96
CA ALA A 31 7.83 -6.48 26.61
C ALA A 31 8.74 -7.22 25.62
N TYR A 32 8.24 -7.53 24.43
CA TYR A 32 9.00 -8.18 23.36
C TYR A 32 10.21 -7.34 22.93
N GLU A 33 9.99 -6.04 22.65
CA GLU A 33 11.04 -5.07 22.31
C GLU A 33 12.05 -4.87 23.45
N SER A 34 11.62 -5.05 24.70
CA SER A 34 12.50 -5.05 25.88
C SER A 34 13.28 -6.36 26.05
N GLY A 35 13.14 -7.32 25.14
CA GLY A 35 13.84 -8.60 25.15
C GLY A 35 13.20 -9.68 26.02
N VAL A 36 11.93 -9.51 26.44
CA VAL A 36 11.21 -10.45 27.29
C VAL A 36 10.56 -11.55 26.45
N ILE A 37 10.82 -12.81 26.79
CA ILE A 37 10.15 -13.97 26.19
C ILE A 37 8.80 -14.17 26.87
N MET A 38 7.72 -14.19 26.09
CA MET A 38 6.37 -14.37 26.61
C MET A 38 5.81 -15.71 26.17
N VAL A 39 5.21 -16.44 27.12
CA VAL A 39 4.64 -17.77 26.91
C VAL A 39 3.23 -17.79 27.47
N SER A 40 2.26 -18.34 26.74
CA SER A 40 0.87 -18.38 27.19
C SER A 40 0.16 -19.70 26.90
N SER A 41 -0.81 -20.03 27.73
CA SER A 41 -1.62 -21.25 27.63
C SER A 41 -2.66 -21.18 26.50
N SER A 42 -2.80 -22.24 25.70
CA SER A 42 -3.69 -22.25 24.52
C SER A 42 -5.19 -22.28 24.81
N GLY A 43 -5.60 -22.53 26.07
CA GLY A 43 -7.00 -22.77 26.45
C GLY A 43 -7.24 -24.21 26.89
N ASN A 44 -8.44 -24.49 27.43
CA ASN A 44 -8.74 -25.74 28.13
C ASN A 44 -10.13 -26.33 27.77
N GLU A 45 -10.69 -25.90 26.63
CA GLU A 45 -12.03 -26.25 26.16
C GLU A 45 -12.04 -27.42 25.16
N ASN A 46 -10.87 -27.88 24.71
CA ASN A 46 -10.69 -28.90 23.67
C ASN A 46 -11.43 -28.58 22.36
N ASN A 47 -11.37 -27.33 21.92
CA ASN A 47 -11.95 -26.88 20.65
C ASN A 47 -10.89 -26.33 19.69
N ASP A 48 -11.34 -25.90 18.51
CA ASP A 48 -10.55 -25.35 17.41
C ASP A 48 -10.32 -23.83 17.53
N THR A 49 -10.47 -23.25 18.73
CA THR A 49 -10.32 -21.80 18.94
C THR A 49 -9.30 -21.48 20.03
N ILE A 50 -8.19 -20.86 19.64
CA ILE A 50 -7.20 -20.27 20.54
C ILE A 50 -7.49 -18.77 20.64
N ASN A 51 -7.57 -18.23 21.86
CA ASN A 51 -7.99 -16.84 22.08
C ASN A 51 -6.94 -16.02 22.85
N TYR A 52 -7.05 -14.70 22.76
CA TYR A 52 -6.09 -13.73 23.30
C TYR A 52 -5.73 -13.92 24.80
N PRO A 53 -4.46 -13.69 25.22
CA PRO A 53 -3.35 -13.08 24.49
C PRO A 53 -2.50 -14.06 23.68
N VAL A 54 -2.78 -15.35 23.74
CA VAL A 54 -1.89 -16.38 23.17
C VAL A 54 -1.80 -16.34 21.64
N ILE A 55 -2.76 -15.70 20.95
CA ILE A 55 -2.73 -15.49 19.50
C ILE A 55 -1.91 -14.26 19.05
N SER A 56 -1.27 -13.56 19.99
CA SER A 56 -0.37 -12.47 19.64
C SER A 56 0.92 -13.04 19.05
N GLN A 57 1.43 -12.44 17.96
CA GLN A 57 2.70 -12.81 17.33
C GLN A 57 3.91 -12.76 18.28
N TYR A 58 3.81 -12.04 19.39
CA TYR A 58 4.89 -11.90 20.37
C TYR A 58 4.88 -13.01 21.44
N VAL A 59 3.89 -13.90 21.43
CA VAL A 59 3.63 -14.86 22.51
C VAL A 59 3.77 -16.29 21.99
N ILE A 60 4.52 -17.12 22.72
CA ILE A 60 4.65 -18.54 22.42
C ILE A 60 3.40 -19.28 22.92
N SER A 61 2.70 -19.97 22.02
CA SER A 61 1.46 -20.70 22.28
C SER A 61 1.71 -22.12 22.81
N VAL A 62 1.25 -22.39 24.04
CA VAL A 62 1.52 -23.66 24.74
C VAL A 62 0.27 -24.52 24.93
N GLY A 63 0.28 -25.67 24.27
CA GLY A 63 -0.64 -26.77 24.53
C GLY A 63 -0.16 -27.66 25.69
N ALA A 64 -1.03 -28.56 26.14
CA ALA A 64 -0.75 -29.49 27.22
C ALA A 64 -0.57 -30.90 26.68
N ALA A 65 0.53 -31.54 27.08
CA ALA A 65 0.75 -32.96 26.87
C ALA A 65 0.31 -33.78 28.08
N SER A 66 -0.16 -34.99 27.80
CA SER A 66 -0.39 -36.03 28.78
C SER A 66 0.93 -36.65 29.26
N PRO A 67 0.92 -37.46 30.32
CA PRO A 67 2.08 -38.18 30.83
C PRO A 67 2.76 -39.09 29.80
N CYS A 68 2.05 -39.49 28.74
CA CYS A 68 2.60 -40.30 27.66
C CYS A 68 3.19 -39.47 26.52
N GLY A 69 3.29 -38.14 26.67
CA GLY A 69 3.86 -37.25 25.67
C GLY A 69 2.91 -36.95 24.51
N GLU A 70 1.65 -37.39 24.57
CA GLU A 70 0.63 -37.06 23.57
C GLU A 70 -0.09 -35.78 23.94
N ARG A 71 -0.69 -35.06 22.97
CA ARG A 71 -1.60 -33.95 23.29
C ARG A 71 -2.74 -34.41 24.21
N LYS A 72 -3.01 -33.64 25.26
CA LYS A 72 -4.15 -33.84 26.17
C LYS A 72 -5.48 -33.72 25.43
N ARG A 73 -6.38 -34.71 25.59
CA ARG A 73 -7.69 -34.75 24.92
C ARG A 73 -8.81 -34.59 25.96
N SER A 74 -9.98 -34.07 25.56
CA SER A 74 -11.16 -34.16 26.45
C SER A 74 -11.68 -35.60 26.42
N SER A 75 -11.74 -36.28 27.56
CA SER A 75 -12.47 -37.56 27.62
C SER A 75 -13.21 -37.71 28.95
N ALA A 76 -14.44 -37.20 29.01
CA ALA A 76 -15.34 -37.56 30.09
C ALA A 76 -15.95 -38.96 29.90
N ARG A 77 -16.02 -39.50 28.67
CA ARG A 77 -16.65 -40.81 28.37
C ARG A 77 -16.03 -41.58 27.19
N ARG A 78 -16.08 -42.93 27.27
CA ARG A 78 -15.55 -43.90 26.28
C ARG A 78 -16.12 -43.75 24.85
N ASN A 79 -17.29 -43.14 24.73
CA ASN A 79 -18.00 -42.87 23.46
C ASN A 79 -17.69 -41.48 22.88
N GLU A 80 -16.86 -40.68 23.56
CA GLU A 80 -16.37 -39.37 23.11
C GLU A 80 -14.88 -39.43 22.72
N CYS A 81 -14.24 -40.59 22.85
CA CYS A 81 -12.97 -40.87 22.16
C CYS A 81 -13.24 -40.89 20.65
N ASN A 82 -12.44 -40.15 19.88
CA ASN A 82 -12.54 -40.16 18.42
C ASN A 82 -12.48 -41.59 17.86
N PRO A 83 -13.25 -41.91 16.80
CA PRO A 83 -13.18 -43.21 16.13
C PRO A 83 -11.74 -43.47 15.64
N GLY A 84 -11.17 -44.63 15.98
CA GLY A 84 -9.84 -45.05 15.52
C GLY A 84 -8.74 -45.06 16.58
N VAL A 85 -9.04 -44.79 17.85
CA VAL A 85 -8.05 -44.79 18.94
C VAL A 85 -8.34 -45.92 19.92
N THR A 86 -7.37 -46.80 20.17
CA THR A 86 -7.46 -47.83 21.22
C THR A 86 -7.20 -47.20 22.59
N PRO A 87 -8.02 -47.51 23.62
CA PRO A 87 -7.67 -47.23 25.02
C PRO A 87 -6.28 -47.82 25.35
N ASP A 88 -5.52 -47.21 26.26
CA ASP A 88 -4.27 -47.79 26.74
C ASP A 88 -4.54 -49.20 27.33
N PRO A 89 -3.60 -50.15 27.22
CA PRO A 89 -3.67 -51.49 27.80
C PRO A 89 -4.16 -51.60 29.27
N ASN A 90 -4.17 -50.52 30.04
CA ASN A 90 -4.72 -50.45 31.41
C ASN A 90 -6.18 -49.97 31.52
N ASP A 91 -6.90 -49.76 30.41
CA ASP A 91 -8.29 -49.29 30.37
C ASP A 91 -8.49 -47.84 30.87
N TYR A 92 -7.41 -47.06 30.98
CA TYR A 92 -7.40 -45.62 31.25
C TYR A 92 -6.93 -44.85 30.02
N THR A 93 -7.36 -43.59 29.87
CA THR A 93 -6.63 -42.66 29.02
C THR A 93 -5.31 -42.34 29.74
N CYS A 94 -4.20 -42.30 29.00
CA CYS A 94 -2.89 -41.89 29.49
C CYS A 94 -2.93 -40.58 30.31
N ASP A 95 -3.91 -39.74 29.99
CA ASP A 95 -4.19 -38.44 30.60
C ASP A 95 -4.62 -38.49 32.08
N GLY A 96 -5.05 -39.65 32.62
CA GLY A 96 -5.43 -39.82 34.04
C GLY A 96 -6.64 -38.99 34.52
N GLU A 97 -7.09 -38.02 33.72
CA GLU A 97 -8.15 -37.06 34.02
C GLU A 97 -9.25 -37.05 32.97
N ARG A 98 -10.44 -36.59 33.40
CA ARG A 98 -11.69 -36.64 32.62
C ARG A 98 -12.16 -35.27 32.12
N TRP A 99 -11.43 -34.19 32.38
CA TRP A 99 -11.87 -32.81 32.16
C TRP A 99 -10.68 -31.91 31.73
N TRP A 100 -10.90 -31.02 30.75
CA TRP A 100 -9.96 -30.01 30.20
C TRP A 100 -8.90 -30.50 29.20
N GLY A 101 -9.22 -30.50 27.90
CA GLY A 101 -8.24 -30.69 26.82
C GLY A 101 -7.76 -29.36 26.25
N SER A 102 -6.57 -29.31 25.68
CA SER A 102 -6.01 -28.08 25.11
C SER A 102 -6.83 -27.59 23.93
N ASN A 103 -6.99 -26.29 23.73
CA ASN A 103 -7.49 -25.85 22.43
C ASN A 103 -6.40 -26.06 21.37
N TYR A 104 -6.85 -26.25 20.15
CA TYR A 104 -6.06 -26.33 18.92
C TYR A 104 -6.58 -25.25 17.99
N GLY A 105 -5.81 -24.84 17.00
CA GLY A 105 -6.20 -23.75 16.12
C GLY A 105 -6.11 -24.09 14.65
N SER A 106 -5.67 -23.11 13.86
CA SER A 106 -5.52 -23.20 12.41
C SER A 106 -4.70 -24.41 11.96
N THR A 107 -5.03 -24.93 10.78
CA THR A 107 -4.25 -25.96 10.07
C THR A 107 -3.03 -25.38 9.34
N THR A 108 -2.80 -24.08 9.43
CA THR A 108 -1.69 -23.39 8.78
C THR A 108 -0.54 -23.27 9.77
N GLN A 109 0.63 -23.80 9.39
CA GLN A 109 1.86 -23.71 10.18
C GLN A 109 2.19 -22.23 10.47
N ASP A 110 2.61 -21.95 11.70
CA ASP A 110 2.98 -20.61 12.20
C ASP A 110 1.89 -19.52 12.09
N ALA A 111 0.63 -19.86 11.83
CA ALA A 111 -0.46 -18.91 11.93
C ALA A 111 -0.60 -18.39 13.38
N ALA A 112 -1.05 -17.14 13.53
CA ALA A 112 -1.19 -16.49 14.83
C ALA A 112 -2.04 -17.29 15.84
N ASP A 113 -3.03 -18.05 15.36
CA ASP A 113 -3.90 -18.89 16.18
C ASP A 113 -3.44 -20.35 16.27
N ALA A 114 -2.21 -20.68 15.89
CA ALA A 114 -1.66 -22.03 15.99
C ALA A 114 -1.19 -22.41 17.41
N VAL A 115 -1.02 -23.71 17.66
CA VAL A 115 -0.21 -24.21 18.77
C VAL A 115 1.25 -24.19 18.32
N ASP A 116 2.13 -23.61 19.13
CA ASP A 116 3.57 -23.64 18.85
C ASP A 116 4.20 -24.92 19.39
N ILE A 117 3.91 -25.26 20.65
CA ILE A 117 4.58 -26.36 21.35
C ILE A 117 3.71 -26.97 22.46
N LEU A 118 3.95 -28.24 22.79
CA LEU A 118 3.39 -28.90 23.96
C LEU A 118 4.34 -28.82 25.15
N GLY A 119 3.78 -28.53 26.33
CA GLY A 119 4.46 -28.70 27.62
C GLY A 119 3.84 -29.85 28.45
N PRO A 120 4.62 -30.52 29.31
CA PRO A 120 4.08 -31.53 30.23
C PRO A 120 3.11 -30.91 31.25
N THR A 121 2.19 -31.71 31.80
CA THR A 121 1.36 -31.34 32.97
C THR A 121 1.82 -32.04 34.24
N ILE A 122 1.25 -31.65 35.39
CA ILE A 122 1.62 -32.18 36.70
C ILE A 122 0.74 -33.37 37.06
N LEU A 123 1.25 -34.59 36.81
CA LEU A 123 0.53 -35.83 37.09
C LEU A 123 1.39 -36.84 37.87
N PRO A 124 0.81 -37.73 38.71
CA PRO A 124 1.56 -38.67 39.53
C PRO A 124 2.36 -39.70 38.75
N THR A 125 2.02 -39.91 37.47
CA THR A 125 2.76 -40.76 36.54
C THR A 125 3.94 -40.05 35.90
N THR A 126 4.09 -38.75 36.16
CA THR A 126 5.25 -37.94 35.79
C THR A 126 6.10 -37.68 37.04
N ASP A 127 7.42 -37.56 36.91
CA ASP A 127 8.31 -37.13 38.01
C ASP A 127 8.18 -35.61 38.32
N ILE A 128 7.16 -34.96 37.76
CA ILE A 128 6.89 -33.54 37.85
C ILE A 128 5.97 -33.29 39.05
N THR A 129 6.40 -32.42 39.97
CA THR A 129 5.62 -32.01 41.14
C THR A 129 5.47 -30.49 41.16
N GLY A 130 4.29 -29.99 41.54
CA GLY A 130 4.00 -28.57 41.69
C GLY A 130 3.94 -28.15 43.16
N ALA A 131 4.10 -26.84 43.42
CA ALA A 131 3.84 -26.25 44.73
C ALA A 131 2.70 -25.23 44.62
N GLY A 132 1.56 -25.55 45.25
CA GLY A 132 0.36 -24.71 45.28
C GLY A 132 -0.78 -25.53 45.85
N GLY A 133 -1.57 -24.98 46.76
CA GLY A 133 -2.63 -25.73 47.41
C GLY A 133 -3.79 -24.81 47.74
N TYR A 134 -4.98 -25.21 47.30
CA TYR A 134 -6.18 -24.90 48.06
C TYR A 134 -6.22 -25.97 49.17
N ASP A 135 -5.53 -25.69 50.28
CA ASP A 135 -5.36 -26.53 51.49
C ASP A 135 -4.02 -27.32 51.59
N PRO A 136 -3.10 -26.96 52.51
CA PRO A 136 -1.82 -27.65 52.73
C PRO A 136 -1.93 -29.07 53.33
N GLY A 137 -3.13 -29.59 53.54
CA GLY A 137 -3.39 -30.96 54.00
C GLY A 137 -3.62 -31.99 52.90
N ASP A 138 -3.75 -31.60 51.63
CA ASP A 138 -4.22 -32.46 50.54
C ASP A 138 -3.29 -32.40 49.31
N TYR A 139 -2.11 -33.04 49.44
CA TYR A 139 -1.14 -33.18 48.34
C TYR A 139 -1.61 -34.14 47.22
N ASP A 140 -2.85 -34.65 47.29
CA ASP A 140 -3.48 -35.49 46.27
C ASP A 140 -4.29 -34.69 45.22
N SER A 141 -4.23 -33.36 45.25
CA SER A 141 -4.92 -32.51 44.27
C SER A 141 -4.08 -32.32 42.98
N PHE A 142 -4.41 -33.10 41.96
CA PHE A 142 -3.83 -33.07 40.61
C PHE A 142 -3.92 -31.67 39.97
N PHE A 143 -2.79 -31.07 39.55
CA PHE A 143 -2.77 -29.79 38.82
C PHE A 143 -2.59 -30.03 37.32
N ASN A 144 -3.60 -29.68 36.54
CA ASN A 144 -3.63 -29.98 35.12
C ASN A 144 -4.19 -28.86 34.27
N GLY A 145 -3.93 -28.97 32.96
CA GLY A 145 -4.34 -28.00 31.94
C GLY A 145 -3.15 -27.23 31.38
N THR A 146 -3.42 -26.47 30.33
CA THR A 146 -2.41 -25.65 29.63
C THR A 146 -1.74 -24.62 30.55
N SER A 147 -2.41 -24.22 31.63
CA SER A 147 -1.88 -23.36 32.70
C SER A 147 -0.72 -23.99 33.49
N CYS A 148 -0.62 -25.33 33.51
CA CYS A 148 0.47 -26.09 34.12
C CYS A 148 1.60 -26.35 33.14
N SER A 149 1.31 -26.38 31.84
CA SER A 149 2.28 -26.56 30.77
C SER A 149 3.05 -25.29 30.43
N SER A 150 2.39 -24.12 30.44
CA SER A 150 3.06 -22.85 30.11
C SER A 150 4.24 -22.50 31.02
N PRO A 151 4.21 -22.75 32.35
CA PRO A 151 5.38 -22.53 33.21
C PRO A 151 6.55 -23.48 32.91
N TYR A 152 6.28 -24.71 32.46
CA TYR A 152 7.34 -25.64 32.03
C TYR A 152 8.08 -25.11 30.82
N VAL A 153 7.34 -24.71 29.79
CA VAL A 153 7.91 -24.13 28.58
C VAL A 153 8.65 -22.82 28.89
N ALA A 154 8.08 -21.96 29.74
CA ALA A 154 8.76 -20.74 30.21
C ALA A 154 10.08 -21.05 30.94
N GLY A 155 10.11 -22.12 31.74
CA GLY A 155 11.34 -22.60 32.38
C GLY A 155 12.40 -23.01 31.36
N VAL A 156 12.01 -23.70 30.28
CA VAL A 156 12.94 -24.07 29.20
C VAL A 156 13.44 -22.83 28.46
N CYS A 157 12.56 -21.87 28.13
CA CYS A 157 12.98 -20.58 27.57
C CYS A 157 14.02 -19.88 28.47
N ALA A 158 13.82 -19.90 29.79
CA ALA A 158 14.76 -19.32 30.73
C ALA A 158 16.12 -20.05 30.75
N LEU A 159 16.13 -21.39 30.58
CA LEU A 159 17.37 -22.15 30.45
C LEU A 159 18.11 -21.79 29.15
N ILE A 160 17.41 -21.68 28.02
CA ILE A 160 18.00 -21.25 26.75
C ILE A 160 18.58 -19.83 26.89
N LYS A 161 17.82 -18.90 27.49
CA LYS A 161 18.25 -17.52 27.71
C LYS A 161 19.45 -17.42 28.65
N SER A 162 19.49 -18.25 29.70
CA SER A 162 20.63 -18.33 30.61
C SER A 162 21.89 -18.84 29.91
N ALA A 163 21.75 -19.82 29.01
CA ALA A 163 22.84 -20.31 28.18
C ALA A 163 23.27 -19.29 27.11
N ASN A 164 22.34 -18.46 26.63
CA ASN A 164 22.56 -17.49 25.57
C ASN A 164 22.04 -16.08 25.95
N PRO A 165 22.72 -15.35 26.85
CA PRO A 165 22.18 -14.11 27.44
C PRO A 165 21.88 -13.01 26.43
N THR A 166 22.57 -12.98 25.30
CA THR A 166 22.42 -11.96 24.25
C THR A 166 21.32 -12.29 23.24
N TRP A 167 20.74 -13.48 23.28
CA TRP A 167 19.74 -13.87 22.29
C TRP A 167 18.42 -13.12 22.47
N THR A 168 17.82 -12.76 21.34
CA THR A 168 16.53 -12.09 21.25
C THR A 168 15.39 -13.07 21.54
N PRO A 169 14.17 -12.59 21.87
CA PRO A 169 13.02 -13.47 22.03
C PRO A 169 12.75 -14.38 20.81
N ALA A 170 12.93 -13.87 19.59
CA ALA A 170 12.82 -14.65 18.36
C ALA A 170 13.80 -15.82 18.31
N GLN A 171 15.08 -15.59 18.63
CA GLN A 171 16.11 -16.63 18.66
C GLN A 171 15.82 -17.70 19.72
N ILE A 172 15.30 -17.30 20.88
CA ILE A 172 14.87 -18.24 21.94
C ILE A 172 13.67 -19.08 21.47
N ARG A 173 12.66 -18.45 20.83
CA ARG A 173 11.51 -19.17 20.24
C ARG A 173 12.00 -20.18 19.20
N ALA A 174 12.82 -19.76 18.24
CA ALA A 174 13.35 -20.65 17.21
C ALA A 174 14.09 -21.85 17.81
N GLN A 175 14.96 -21.62 18.79
CA GLN A 175 15.68 -22.70 19.48
C GLN A 175 14.72 -23.68 20.17
N LEU A 176 13.71 -23.16 20.87
CA LEU A 176 12.71 -23.96 21.55
C LEU A 176 11.94 -24.86 20.56
N LEU A 177 11.51 -24.32 19.43
CA LEU A 177 10.70 -25.05 18.45
C LEU A 177 11.52 -26.06 17.64
N ASN A 178 12.74 -25.69 17.23
CA ASN A 178 13.64 -26.58 16.48
C ASN A 178 14.17 -27.76 17.30
N SER A 179 14.14 -27.66 18.62
CA SER A 179 14.54 -28.73 19.54
C SER A 179 13.36 -29.53 20.08
N ALA A 180 12.13 -29.21 19.70
CA ALA A 180 10.97 -29.96 20.13
C ALA A 180 11.04 -31.41 19.63
N ALA A 181 10.69 -32.34 20.51
CA ALA A 181 10.56 -33.75 20.17
C ALA A 181 9.25 -33.95 19.41
N ASP A 182 9.33 -34.30 18.12
CA ASP A 182 8.17 -34.57 17.28
C ASP A 182 7.24 -35.61 17.95
N VAL A 183 5.98 -35.22 18.13
CA VAL A 183 4.96 -36.08 18.72
C VAL A 183 4.13 -36.63 17.57
N ILE A 184 4.20 -37.94 17.38
CA ILE A 184 3.40 -38.61 16.34
C ILE A 184 1.91 -38.37 16.64
N SER A 185 1.29 -37.52 15.83
CA SER A 185 -0.13 -37.16 15.90
C SER A 185 -0.86 -37.67 14.64
N ILE A 186 -2.19 -37.52 14.62
CA ILE A 186 -3.06 -37.99 13.53
C ILE A 186 -2.73 -37.28 12.19
N GLU A 187 -2.05 -36.13 12.24
CA GLU A 187 -1.73 -35.30 11.07
C GLU A 187 -0.21 -35.25 10.75
N SER A 188 0.64 -35.91 11.56
CA SER A 188 2.09 -35.64 11.69
C SER A 188 3.02 -36.27 10.63
N ALA A 189 2.71 -36.13 9.34
CA ALA A 189 3.70 -36.49 8.30
C ALA A 189 4.83 -35.44 8.13
N ALA A 190 4.72 -34.28 8.79
CA ALA A 190 5.49 -33.07 8.43
C ALA A 190 6.26 -32.38 9.58
N GLY A 191 6.43 -33.00 10.75
CA GLY A 191 7.18 -32.39 11.87
C GLY A 191 6.52 -31.16 12.52
N TRP A 192 5.29 -30.84 12.11
CA TRP A 192 4.39 -29.88 12.74
C TRP A 192 2.93 -30.30 12.53
N ASP A 193 2.04 -30.01 13.48
CA ASP A 193 0.59 -30.05 13.28
C ASP A 193 -0.19 -29.08 14.20
N ARG A 194 -1.46 -28.83 13.91
CA ARG A 194 -2.30 -27.85 14.66
C ARG A 194 -2.57 -28.21 16.13
N TYR A 195 -2.32 -29.46 16.50
CA TYR A 195 -2.60 -30.00 17.83
C TYR A 195 -1.36 -29.94 18.72
N SER A 196 -0.23 -30.40 18.19
CA SER A 196 1.04 -30.52 18.90
C SER A 196 2.03 -29.41 18.60
N GLY A 197 1.74 -28.56 17.62
CA GLY A 197 2.69 -27.59 17.10
C GLY A 197 3.90 -28.32 16.55
N TYR A 198 5.10 -27.86 16.92
CA TYR A 198 6.37 -28.51 16.61
C TYR A 198 6.67 -29.75 17.46
N GLY A 199 5.79 -30.08 18.42
CA GLY A 199 5.91 -31.27 19.25
C GLY A 199 6.08 -30.95 20.74
N MET A 200 6.68 -31.89 21.47
CA MET A 200 6.87 -31.81 22.91
C MET A 200 8.15 -31.04 23.24
N VAL A 201 8.09 -30.14 24.21
CA VAL A 201 9.28 -29.46 24.71
C VAL A 201 10.32 -30.46 25.22
N ASP A 202 11.53 -30.38 24.68
CA ASP A 202 12.68 -31.16 25.14
C ASP A 202 13.72 -30.20 25.73
N ALA A 203 13.74 -30.10 27.06
CA ALA A 203 14.66 -29.21 27.76
C ALA A 203 16.13 -29.58 27.53
N ALA A 204 16.42 -30.88 27.37
CA ALA A 204 17.79 -31.32 27.12
C ALA A 204 18.19 -30.91 25.71
N ALA A 205 17.40 -31.22 24.69
CA ALA A 205 17.70 -30.79 23.32
C ALA A 205 17.72 -29.25 23.19
N ALA A 206 16.84 -28.53 23.88
CA ALA A 206 16.80 -27.07 23.83
C ALA A 206 18.09 -26.41 24.37
N VAL A 207 18.73 -27.04 25.37
CA VAL A 207 19.95 -26.54 26.02
C VAL A 207 21.23 -27.21 25.49
N ASP A 208 21.12 -28.45 24.98
CA ASP A 208 22.18 -29.36 24.52
C ASP A 208 22.19 -29.55 23.00
N ALA A 209 21.33 -28.88 22.24
CA ALA A 209 21.50 -28.73 20.79
C ALA A 209 22.81 -27.98 20.57
N GLY A 210 23.88 -28.76 20.53
CA GLY A 210 25.22 -28.27 20.50
C GLY A 210 25.42 -27.45 19.25
N THR A 211 25.75 -26.18 19.41
CA THR A 211 26.61 -25.41 18.50
C THR A 211 26.20 -25.36 17.02
N GLY A 212 25.00 -25.84 16.67
CA GLY A 212 24.39 -25.59 15.38
C GLY A 212 24.02 -24.11 15.34
N PRO A 213 24.47 -23.34 14.35
CA PRO A 213 24.05 -21.95 14.25
C PRO A 213 22.53 -21.90 14.12
N LEU A 214 21.89 -20.95 14.81
CA LEU A 214 20.47 -20.66 14.61
C LEU A 214 20.24 -20.07 13.21
N PRO A 215 19.03 -20.24 12.63
CA PRO A 215 18.64 -19.45 11.48
C PRO A 215 18.71 -17.95 11.83
N PRO A 216 19.05 -17.08 10.86
CA PRO A 216 18.94 -15.65 11.05
C PRO A 216 17.48 -15.24 11.25
N VAL A 217 17.24 -14.06 11.78
CA VAL A 217 15.91 -13.45 11.89
C VAL A 217 15.88 -12.25 10.94
N ALA A 218 14.98 -12.28 9.97
CA ALA A 218 14.86 -11.27 8.93
C ALA A 218 14.19 -10.00 9.49
N GLU A 219 14.76 -8.83 9.19
CA GLU A 219 14.14 -7.54 9.47
C GLU A 219 14.66 -6.49 8.49
N LEU A 220 13.81 -5.56 8.04
CA LEU A 220 14.19 -4.57 7.04
C LEU A 220 13.48 -3.23 7.24
N THR A 221 14.06 -2.15 6.71
CA THR A 221 13.41 -0.83 6.60
C THR A 221 13.71 -0.16 5.27
N SER A 222 12.94 0.87 4.92
CA SER A 222 13.07 1.66 3.69
C SER A 222 13.28 3.14 3.99
N SER A 223 13.94 3.87 3.08
CA SER A 223 14.16 5.32 3.22
C SER A 223 12.90 6.17 3.03
N THR A 224 11.91 5.65 2.32
CA THR A 224 10.61 6.27 2.06
C THR A 224 9.62 5.19 1.62
N GLU A 225 8.33 5.41 1.88
CA GLU A 225 7.25 4.48 1.54
C GLU A 225 6.33 5.01 0.43
N SER A 226 6.52 6.28 0.01
CA SER A 226 5.74 6.84 -1.09
C SER A 226 6.45 7.95 -1.87
N GLY A 227 6.04 8.15 -3.11
CA GLY A 227 6.50 9.24 -3.97
C GLY A 227 6.04 9.09 -5.42
N CYS A 228 6.53 9.97 -6.31
CA CYS A 228 6.20 9.94 -7.73
C CYS A 228 7.21 9.12 -8.53
N ALA A 229 6.76 8.47 -9.60
CA ALA A 229 7.63 7.76 -10.54
C ALA A 229 8.55 8.73 -11.32
N PRO A 230 9.84 8.40 -11.53
CA PRO A 230 10.56 7.27 -10.92
C PRO A 230 10.93 7.54 -9.46
N LEU A 231 10.64 6.58 -8.57
CA LEU A 231 10.93 6.68 -7.14
C LEU A 231 12.15 5.83 -6.77
N SER A 232 13.23 6.47 -6.32
CA SER A 232 14.39 5.77 -5.75
C SER A 232 14.22 5.57 -4.25
N VAL A 233 14.39 4.32 -3.80
CA VAL A 233 14.27 3.90 -2.40
C VAL A 233 15.53 3.13 -2.01
N ASP A 234 16.14 3.53 -0.89
CA ASP A 234 17.23 2.78 -0.29
C ASP A 234 16.66 1.85 0.79
N PHE A 235 17.04 0.57 0.76
CA PHE A 235 16.63 -0.43 1.74
C PHE A 235 17.79 -0.76 2.68
N THR A 236 17.46 -0.93 3.96
CA THR A 236 18.43 -1.29 5.00
C THR A 236 18.04 -2.61 5.64
N ASP A 237 18.99 -3.54 5.66
CA ASP A 237 18.92 -4.81 6.39
C ASP A 237 19.10 -4.56 7.90
N LEU A 238 18.11 -4.94 8.69
CA LEU A 238 18.12 -4.92 10.16
C LEU A 238 18.17 -6.34 10.75
N SER A 239 18.32 -7.36 9.90
CA SER A 239 18.29 -8.77 10.29
C SER A 239 19.37 -9.12 11.31
N THR A 240 19.09 -10.13 12.14
CA THR A 240 19.99 -10.58 13.20
C THR A 240 20.41 -12.04 13.01
N GLY A 241 21.52 -12.45 13.63
CA GLY A 241 22.07 -13.81 13.52
C GLY A 241 23.25 -13.92 12.55
N GLU A 242 23.71 -15.14 12.30
CA GLU A 242 24.76 -15.40 11.30
C GLU A 242 24.15 -15.45 9.90
N ILE A 243 24.38 -14.43 9.09
CA ILE A 243 23.84 -14.32 7.73
C ILE A 243 24.95 -14.61 6.70
N SER A 244 24.59 -15.43 5.71
CA SER A 244 25.44 -15.87 4.60
C SER A 244 24.90 -15.50 3.22
N GLY A 245 23.65 -15.01 3.14
CA GLY A 245 23.04 -14.54 1.90
C GLY A 245 21.79 -13.69 2.15
N TRP A 246 21.51 -12.81 1.19
CA TRP A 246 20.34 -11.93 1.13
C TRP A 246 19.65 -12.12 -0.22
N VAL A 247 18.32 -12.13 -0.22
CA VAL A 247 17.50 -12.07 -1.42
C VAL A 247 16.39 -11.07 -1.17
N TRP A 248 16.41 -9.98 -1.92
CA TRP A 248 15.37 -8.97 -1.94
C TRP A 248 14.41 -9.24 -3.09
N ASP A 249 13.12 -9.18 -2.84
CA ASP A 249 12.07 -9.07 -3.85
C ASP A 249 11.42 -7.68 -3.70
N PHE A 250 11.50 -6.86 -4.73
CA PHE A 250 10.93 -5.51 -4.68
C PHE A 250 9.44 -5.47 -5.07
N GLY A 251 8.84 -6.59 -5.47
CA GLY A 251 7.42 -6.68 -5.83
C GLY A 251 7.09 -6.18 -7.25
N ASP A 252 8.05 -5.62 -7.98
CA ASP A 252 7.94 -5.19 -9.38
C ASP A 252 8.57 -6.20 -10.37
N GLY A 253 9.02 -7.34 -9.86
CA GLY A 253 9.72 -8.39 -10.60
C GLY A 253 11.24 -8.24 -10.65
N ALA A 254 11.80 -7.17 -10.06
CA ALA A 254 13.23 -7.04 -9.83
C ALA A 254 13.64 -7.60 -8.46
N SER A 255 14.91 -7.99 -8.34
CA SER A 255 15.49 -8.53 -7.12
C SER A 255 16.92 -8.07 -6.90
N SER A 256 17.42 -8.22 -5.67
CA SER A 256 18.82 -7.94 -5.32
C SER A 256 19.37 -8.98 -4.35
N THR A 257 20.70 -9.09 -4.30
CA THR A 257 21.44 -9.92 -3.32
C THR A 257 22.42 -9.11 -2.49
N GLU A 258 22.40 -7.78 -2.65
CA GLU A 258 23.18 -6.86 -1.81
C GLU A 258 22.56 -6.79 -0.42
N GLN A 259 23.39 -6.57 0.61
CA GLN A 259 22.87 -6.43 1.98
C GLN A 259 21.98 -5.19 2.14
N ASN A 260 22.37 -4.04 1.57
CA ASN A 260 21.61 -2.79 1.63
C ASN A 260 21.47 -2.21 0.21
N PRO A 261 20.51 -2.69 -0.60
CA PRO A 261 20.35 -2.26 -1.97
C PRO A 261 19.62 -0.91 -2.08
N GLY A 262 19.95 -0.15 -3.12
CA GLY A 262 19.07 0.90 -3.65
C GLY A 262 18.28 0.36 -4.84
N HIS A 263 16.98 0.66 -4.92
CA HIS A 263 16.11 0.29 -6.02
C HIS A 263 15.35 1.50 -6.57
N THR A 264 14.98 1.49 -7.85
CA THR A 264 14.19 2.56 -8.46
C THR A 264 12.96 1.99 -9.13
N PHE A 265 11.79 2.32 -8.57
CA PHE A 265 10.49 1.97 -9.14
C PHE A 265 10.16 2.97 -10.26
N THR A 266 10.12 2.49 -11.51
CA THR A 266 9.92 3.34 -12.68
C THR A 266 8.45 3.59 -13.02
N ASP A 267 7.58 2.67 -12.62
CA ASP A 267 6.15 2.72 -12.93
C ASP A 267 5.34 2.99 -11.67
N ALA A 268 4.20 3.66 -11.83
CA ALA A 268 3.24 3.85 -10.74
C ALA A 268 2.61 2.52 -10.32
N GLY A 269 2.41 2.33 -9.02
CA GLY A 269 1.92 1.07 -8.46
C GLY A 269 2.10 0.97 -6.95
N SER A 270 1.67 -0.17 -6.40
CA SER A 270 1.87 -0.54 -5.00
C SER A 270 2.72 -1.81 -4.97
N PHE A 271 3.88 -1.75 -4.34
CA PHE A 271 4.88 -2.82 -4.39
C PHE A 271 5.18 -3.37 -3.01
N THR A 272 4.91 -4.67 -2.80
CA THR A 272 5.25 -5.38 -1.56
C THR A 272 6.71 -5.80 -1.61
N VAL A 273 7.51 -5.29 -0.69
CA VAL A 273 8.95 -5.59 -0.62
C VAL A 273 9.21 -6.63 0.45
N ALA A 274 10.00 -7.65 0.11
CA ALA A 274 10.39 -8.73 0.99
C ALA A 274 11.93 -8.90 1.02
N LEU A 275 12.44 -9.31 2.17
CA LEU A 275 13.83 -9.74 2.37
C LEU A 275 13.84 -11.16 2.93
N GLU A 276 14.46 -12.08 2.20
CA GLU A 276 14.88 -13.39 2.72
C GLU A 276 16.37 -13.34 3.08
N VAL A 277 16.71 -13.72 4.32
CA VAL A 277 18.09 -13.90 4.76
C VAL A 277 18.37 -15.38 5.00
N THR A 278 19.52 -15.86 4.53
CA THR A 278 19.96 -17.25 4.70
C THR A 278 21.23 -17.31 5.53
N GLY A 279 21.26 -18.17 6.53
CA GLY A 279 22.40 -18.46 7.38
C GLY A 279 22.70 -19.95 7.49
N PRO A 280 23.77 -20.33 8.19
CA PRO A 280 24.14 -21.73 8.37
C PRO A 280 23.12 -22.53 9.22
N GLY A 281 22.19 -21.85 9.90
CA GLY A 281 21.08 -22.44 10.63
C GLY A 281 19.74 -22.53 9.90
N GLY A 282 19.64 -22.03 8.66
CA GLY A 282 18.38 -21.96 7.89
C GLY A 282 18.16 -20.58 7.27
N SER A 283 16.94 -20.30 6.83
CA SER A 283 16.53 -18.98 6.32
C SER A 283 15.31 -18.45 7.06
N ASP A 284 15.11 -17.14 6.98
CA ASP A 284 13.92 -16.43 7.46
C ASP A 284 13.57 -15.32 6.47
N THR A 285 12.29 -14.96 6.40
CA THR A 285 11.76 -13.98 5.45
C THR A 285 10.91 -12.95 6.17
N PHE A 286 11.16 -11.67 5.87
CA PHE A 286 10.39 -10.54 6.36
C PHE A 286 9.81 -9.76 5.19
N GLU A 287 8.51 -9.46 5.25
CA GLU A 287 7.81 -8.57 4.32
C GLU A 287 7.50 -7.24 5.02
N LEU A 288 7.68 -6.12 4.32
CA LEU A 288 7.24 -4.82 4.84
C LEU A 288 5.73 -4.85 5.14
N PRO A 289 5.28 -4.37 6.32
CA PRO A 289 3.85 -4.32 6.64
C PRO A 289 3.05 -3.46 5.67
N ASP A 290 3.62 -2.33 5.24
CA ASP A 290 3.03 -1.40 4.28
C ASP A 290 3.82 -1.42 2.95
N PRO A 291 3.14 -1.44 1.79
CA PRO A 291 3.82 -1.47 0.49
C PRO A 291 4.42 -0.11 0.13
N ILE A 292 5.41 -0.12 -0.76
CA ILE A 292 5.91 1.11 -1.39
C ILE A 292 4.89 1.60 -2.41
N VAL A 293 4.38 2.82 -2.23
CA VAL A 293 3.36 3.44 -3.10
C VAL A 293 3.99 4.46 -4.04
N VAL A 294 3.98 4.14 -5.34
CA VAL A 294 4.50 5.00 -6.40
C VAL A 294 3.35 5.59 -7.19
N LEU A 295 3.25 6.92 -7.20
CA LEU A 295 2.23 7.68 -7.92
C LEU A 295 2.74 8.10 -9.29
N GLU A 296 1.83 8.29 -10.25
CA GLU A 296 2.16 8.89 -11.53
C GLU A 296 2.47 10.38 -11.35
N SER A 297 3.41 10.93 -12.14
CA SER A 297 3.67 12.38 -12.12
C SER A 297 2.52 13.13 -12.79
N VAL A 298 2.12 14.27 -12.21
CA VAL A 298 1.09 15.13 -12.81
C VAL A 298 1.60 15.70 -14.13
N ALA A 299 0.76 15.62 -15.16
CA ALA A 299 0.93 16.38 -16.40
C ALA A 299 -0.26 17.32 -16.54
N GLY A 300 0.00 18.62 -16.51
CA GLY A 300 -1.01 19.66 -16.50
C GLY A 300 -1.58 19.91 -17.89
N ASP A 301 -2.90 19.90 -18.02
CA ASP A 301 -3.59 20.36 -19.24
C ASP A 301 -4.99 20.87 -18.91
N PHE A 302 -5.54 21.69 -19.80
CA PHE A 302 -6.91 22.16 -19.66
C PHE A 302 -7.55 22.48 -21.02
N GLU A 303 -8.81 22.89 -21.04
CA GLU A 303 -9.44 23.56 -22.17
C GLU A 303 -10.36 24.68 -21.71
N ALA A 304 -10.68 25.61 -22.61
CA ALA A 304 -11.58 26.73 -22.37
C ALA A 304 -12.79 26.60 -23.29
N SER A 305 -13.99 26.86 -22.76
CA SER A 305 -15.25 26.75 -23.53
C SER A 305 -15.37 27.75 -24.69
N THR A 306 -14.72 28.90 -24.56
CA THR A 306 -14.52 29.89 -25.63
C THR A 306 -13.22 30.65 -25.37
N THR A 307 -12.55 31.07 -26.43
CA THR A 307 -11.31 31.84 -26.38
C THR A 307 -11.48 33.28 -26.86
N PHE A 308 -12.70 33.67 -27.25
CA PHE A 308 -12.97 34.99 -27.80
C PHE A 308 -14.42 35.43 -27.56
N GLY A 309 -14.64 36.72 -27.29
CA GLY A 309 -15.98 37.30 -27.18
C GLY A 309 -15.99 38.73 -26.68
N ALA A 310 -17.19 39.28 -26.47
CA ALA A 310 -17.37 40.62 -25.91
C ALA A 310 -17.42 40.61 -24.38
N ALA A 311 -16.95 41.69 -23.76
CA ALA A 311 -17.17 41.91 -22.33
C ALA A 311 -18.67 42.06 -22.01
N ALA A 312 -19.23 41.44 -20.97
CA ALA A 312 -18.63 40.51 -20.02
C ALA A 312 -18.60 39.07 -20.56
N LEU A 313 -17.41 38.49 -20.72
CA LEU A 313 -17.23 37.16 -21.30
C LEU A 313 -17.13 36.10 -20.21
N SER A 314 -18.09 35.18 -20.17
CA SER A 314 -18.06 34.01 -19.28
C SER A 314 -17.33 32.85 -19.97
N VAL A 315 -16.27 32.35 -19.36
CA VAL A 315 -15.45 31.23 -19.85
C VAL A 315 -15.43 30.14 -18.80
N THR A 316 -15.75 28.91 -19.20
CA THR A 316 -15.60 27.72 -18.34
C THR A 316 -14.28 27.05 -18.71
N PHE A 317 -13.47 26.74 -17.70
CA PHE A 317 -12.22 26.00 -17.85
C PHE A 317 -12.42 24.58 -17.37
N THR A 318 -12.07 23.62 -18.21
CA THR A 318 -12.13 22.18 -17.90
C THR A 318 -10.71 21.68 -17.70
N ASP A 319 -10.44 21.07 -16.55
CA ASP A 319 -9.17 20.40 -16.29
C ASP A 319 -9.07 19.10 -17.09
N LEU A 320 -7.93 18.91 -17.75
CA LEU A 320 -7.58 17.72 -18.53
C LEU A 320 -6.28 17.08 -18.00
N SER A 321 -5.81 17.49 -16.83
CA SER A 321 -4.56 17.01 -16.24
C SER A 321 -4.62 15.51 -15.94
N THR A 322 -3.50 14.83 -16.11
CA THR A 322 -3.34 13.40 -15.78
C THR A 322 -2.47 13.22 -14.52
N GLY A 323 -2.36 12.00 -14.01
CA GLY A 323 -1.60 11.69 -12.79
C GLY A 323 -2.37 11.96 -11.49
N ASP A 324 -3.70 11.83 -11.53
CA ASP A 324 -4.62 11.96 -10.39
C ASP A 324 -4.36 13.19 -9.48
N PRO A 325 -4.41 14.42 -10.04
CA PRO A 325 -4.24 15.63 -9.24
C PRO A 325 -5.34 15.76 -8.18
N ASP A 326 -4.96 16.23 -7.00
CA ASP A 326 -5.82 16.50 -5.84
C ASP A 326 -5.87 18.00 -5.48
N SER A 327 -5.11 18.82 -6.20
CA SER A 327 -4.99 20.27 -5.98
C SER A 327 -4.85 21.03 -7.29
N TRP A 328 -5.54 22.18 -7.37
CA TRP A 328 -5.52 23.08 -8.53
C TRP A 328 -5.35 24.53 -8.07
N LEU A 329 -4.63 25.32 -8.87
CA LEU A 329 -4.55 26.76 -8.76
C LEU A 329 -4.61 27.39 -10.15
N TRP A 330 -5.67 28.14 -10.40
CA TRP A 330 -5.89 28.90 -11.62
C TRP A 330 -5.47 30.35 -11.43
N SER A 331 -4.85 30.92 -12.45
CA SER A 331 -4.66 32.36 -12.62
C SER A 331 -5.22 32.74 -13.98
N PHE A 332 -6.22 33.63 -14.00
CA PHE A 332 -6.92 34.01 -15.22
C PHE A 332 -6.27 35.19 -15.97
N GLY A 333 -5.13 35.70 -15.49
CA GLY A 333 -4.40 36.79 -16.15
C GLY A 333 -4.98 38.20 -15.90
N ASP A 334 -6.15 38.31 -15.27
CA ASP A 334 -6.78 39.57 -14.84
C ASP A 334 -6.51 39.92 -13.36
N GLY A 335 -5.66 39.13 -12.70
CA GLY A 335 -5.35 39.23 -11.27
C GLY A 335 -6.25 38.40 -10.36
N GLN A 336 -7.24 37.68 -10.90
CA GLN A 336 -8.08 36.75 -10.16
C GLN A 336 -7.59 35.30 -10.27
N THR A 337 -7.95 34.50 -9.26
CA THR A 337 -7.52 33.10 -9.10
C THR A 337 -8.67 32.23 -8.60
N ASP A 338 -8.58 30.92 -8.84
CA ASP A 338 -9.52 29.90 -8.33
C ASP A 338 -8.77 28.61 -7.96
N ASN A 339 -9.37 27.76 -7.12
CA ASN A 339 -8.83 26.46 -6.71
C ASN A 339 -9.78 25.29 -7.00
N LEU A 340 -10.91 25.53 -7.65
CA LEU A 340 -11.77 24.47 -8.17
C LEU A 340 -11.08 23.71 -9.31
N GLN A 341 -11.35 22.41 -9.43
CA GLN A 341 -10.84 21.60 -10.54
C GLN A 341 -11.24 22.19 -11.90
N SER A 342 -12.48 22.64 -12.07
CA SER A 342 -12.97 23.20 -13.35
C SER A 342 -13.83 24.44 -13.10
N PRO A 343 -13.21 25.62 -12.97
CA PRO A 343 -13.90 26.86 -12.62
C PRO A 343 -14.60 27.51 -13.83
N THR A 344 -15.51 28.43 -13.54
CA THR A 344 -16.04 29.36 -14.54
C THR A 344 -15.66 30.78 -14.13
N HIS A 345 -15.01 31.50 -15.03
CA HIS A 345 -14.55 32.87 -14.82
C HIS A 345 -15.27 33.86 -15.74
N ILE A 346 -15.47 35.09 -15.26
CA ILE A 346 -16.10 36.16 -16.03
C ILE A 346 -15.11 37.32 -16.19
N TYR A 347 -14.71 37.57 -17.44
CA TYR A 347 -13.87 38.70 -17.80
C TYR A 347 -14.74 39.93 -18.09
N LEU A 348 -14.62 40.94 -17.24
CA LEU A 348 -15.45 42.16 -17.30
C LEU A 348 -14.88 43.25 -18.20
N GLU A 349 -13.56 43.26 -18.40
CA GLU A 349 -12.87 44.28 -19.17
C GLU A 349 -12.31 43.69 -20.48
N PRO A 350 -12.15 44.51 -21.54
CA PRO A 350 -11.46 44.08 -22.74
C PRO A 350 -9.97 43.85 -22.49
N GLY A 351 -9.39 42.84 -23.14
CA GLY A 351 -7.99 42.50 -22.99
C GLY A 351 -7.64 41.12 -23.54
N GLU A 352 -6.34 40.84 -23.59
CA GLU A 352 -5.78 39.51 -23.83
C GLU A 352 -5.34 38.93 -22.49
N TYR A 353 -5.86 37.75 -22.15
CA TYR A 353 -5.66 37.14 -20.84
C TYR A 353 -4.89 35.83 -20.98
N GLU A 354 -3.72 35.79 -20.33
CA GLU A 354 -2.91 34.58 -20.15
C GLU A 354 -3.49 33.75 -19.00
N VAL A 355 -3.88 32.51 -19.31
CA VAL A 355 -4.42 31.59 -18.30
C VAL A 355 -3.36 30.58 -17.91
N VAL A 356 -3.16 30.43 -16.60
CA VAL A 356 -2.23 29.48 -15.99
C VAL A 356 -3.00 28.53 -15.09
N LEU A 357 -2.78 27.22 -15.25
CA LEU A 357 -3.20 26.19 -14.32
C LEU A 357 -1.96 25.55 -13.69
N THR A 358 -1.94 25.46 -12.37
CA THR A 358 -1.03 24.59 -11.61
C THR A 358 -1.83 23.44 -11.03
N ALA A 359 -1.51 22.20 -11.39
CA ALA A 359 -2.14 20.99 -10.85
C ALA A 359 -1.09 20.17 -10.07
N GLY A 360 -1.49 19.51 -8.98
CA GLY A 360 -0.60 18.71 -8.15
C GLY A 360 -1.29 17.53 -7.48
N ASN A 361 -0.50 16.52 -7.06
CA ASN A 361 -0.98 15.27 -6.43
C ASN A 361 -0.19 14.90 -5.15
N GLY A 362 0.33 15.89 -4.44
CA GLY A 362 1.11 15.70 -3.21
C GLY A 362 2.59 15.32 -3.41
N CYS A 363 2.96 14.60 -4.47
CA CYS A 363 4.38 14.31 -4.79
C CYS A 363 4.92 15.07 -6.00
N SER A 364 4.07 15.50 -6.93
CA SER A 364 4.45 16.31 -8.09
C SER A 364 3.46 17.44 -8.35
N SER A 365 3.91 18.41 -9.13
CA SER A 365 3.07 19.49 -9.65
C SER A 365 3.53 19.88 -11.03
N ASP A 366 2.60 20.21 -11.91
CA ASP A 366 2.88 20.75 -13.24
C ASP A 366 2.15 22.06 -13.47
N VAL A 367 2.74 22.90 -14.33
CA VAL A 367 2.24 24.25 -14.64
C VAL A 367 2.06 24.37 -16.14
N VAL A 368 0.80 24.55 -16.56
CA VAL A 368 0.43 24.77 -17.95
C VAL A 368 -0.01 26.22 -18.14
N THR A 369 0.56 26.89 -19.15
CA THR A 369 0.29 28.30 -19.48
C THR A 369 -0.21 28.43 -20.91
N ARG A 370 -1.26 29.22 -21.14
CA ARG A 370 -1.76 29.55 -22.48
C ARG A 370 -1.90 31.06 -22.66
N THR A 371 -1.02 31.62 -23.48
CA THR A 371 -0.79 33.07 -23.66
C THR A 371 -1.85 33.81 -24.49
N ASP A 372 -2.65 33.10 -25.31
CA ASP A 372 -3.73 33.69 -26.13
C ASP A 372 -5.08 33.01 -25.82
N CYS A 373 -5.25 32.52 -24.59
CA CYS A 373 -6.38 31.65 -24.27
C CYS A 373 -7.72 32.39 -24.29
N VAL A 374 -7.79 33.67 -23.89
CA VAL A 374 -9.04 34.43 -23.87
C VAL A 374 -8.79 35.87 -24.32
N ILE A 375 -9.51 36.27 -25.38
CA ILE A 375 -9.50 37.63 -25.94
C ILE A 375 -10.89 38.24 -25.75
N VAL A 376 -10.97 39.33 -25.01
CA VAL A 376 -12.23 40.03 -24.69
C VAL A 376 -12.27 41.38 -25.40
N ASN A 377 -13.32 41.61 -26.20
CA ASN A 377 -13.52 42.85 -26.95
C ASN A 377 -14.42 43.85 -26.21
N GLY A 378 -14.22 45.14 -26.47
CA GLY A 378 -15.00 46.24 -25.87
C GLY A 378 -16.37 46.55 -26.50
N TYR A 379 -16.95 45.66 -27.31
CA TYR A 379 -18.22 45.91 -27.98
C TYR A 379 -19.42 45.47 -27.13
N SER A 380 -20.34 46.39 -26.83
CA SER A 380 -21.55 46.07 -26.05
C SER A 380 -22.57 45.26 -26.86
N ALA A 381 -23.07 44.15 -26.29
CA ALA A 381 -24.00 43.19 -26.88
C ALA A 381 -25.46 43.69 -27.12
N VAL A 382 -25.67 44.98 -27.38
CA VAL A 382 -27.03 45.59 -27.36
C VAL A 382 -27.71 45.66 -28.75
N GLU A 383 -27.10 45.19 -29.84
CA GLU A 383 -27.72 45.30 -31.17
C GLU A 383 -27.90 43.95 -31.90
N ALA A 384 -28.37 42.95 -31.15
CA ALA A 384 -28.91 41.70 -31.71
C ALA A 384 -30.34 41.93 -32.24
N GLY A 385 -30.49 42.37 -33.49
CA GLY A 385 -31.82 42.56 -34.05
C GLY A 385 -31.90 43.05 -35.50
N MET A 386 -31.38 42.29 -36.47
CA MET A 386 -31.86 42.15 -37.87
C MET A 386 -30.94 41.17 -38.63
N PRO A 387 -31.43 40.34 -39.58
CA PRO A 387 -30.58 39.36 -40.25
C PRO A 387 -30.13 39.82 -41.65
N VAL A 388 -28.87 40.26 -41.88
CA VAL A 388 -28.25 40.29 -43.24
C VAL A 388 -26.69 40.31 -43.26
N ARG A 389 -26.05 39.13 -43.19
CA ARG A 389 -24.77 38.71 -43.83
C ARG A 389 -23.46 39.51 -43.54
N PHE A 390 -22.69 39.04 -42.55
CA PHE A 390 -21.23 38.97 -42.62
C PHE A 390 -20.79 38.05 -43.76
N GLY A 391 -19.94 38.55 -44.65
CA GLY A 391 -19.49 37.82 -45.83
C GLY A 391 -17.98 37.83 -45.94
N LEU A 392 -17.35 36.67 -45.73
CA LEU A 392 -16.06 36.36 -46.32
C LEU A 392 -16.32 36.00 -47.78
N GLU A 393 -15.96 36.90 -48.68
CA GLU A 393 -16.25 36.77 -50.11
C GLU A 393 -15.34 35.73 -50.78
N GLN A 394 -15.69 35.32 -52.00
CA GLN A 394 -14.87 34.37 -52.75
C GLN A 394 -13.50 34.99 -53.02
N ASN A 395 -12.44 34.37 -52.49
CA ASN A 395 -11.09 34.81 -52.75
C ASN A 395 -10.73 34.59 -54.23
N PHE A 396 -10.03 35.56 -54.83
CA PHE A 396 -9.69 35.53 -56.24
C PHE A 396 -8.25 36.02 -56.48
N PRO A 397 -7.45 35.30 -57.29
CA PRO A 397 -7.75 33.99 -57.89
C PRO A 397 -7.84 32.87 -56.83
N ASN A 398 -8.57 31.78 -57.14
CA ASN A 398 -8.57 30.53 -56.36
C ASN A 398 -8.96 29.35 -57.27
N PRO A 399 -8.04 28.42 -57.61
CA PRO A 399 -6.66 28.33 -57.12
C PRO A 399 -5.77 29.51 -57.50
N PHE A 400 -4.68 29.73 -56.76
CA PHE A 400 -3.78 30.89 -56.94
C PHE A 400 -2.29 30.53 -56.93
N ASN A 401 -1.48 31.43 -57.49
CA ASN A 401 -0.01 31.38 -57.47
C ASN A 401 0.59 32.78 -57.74
N PRO A 402 1.44 33.34 -56.86
CA PRO A 402 1.67 32.95 -55.47
C PRO A 402 0.69 33.64 -54.50
N SER A 403 -0.19 34.52 -54.98
CA SER A 403 -1.06 35.36 -54.14
C SER A 403 -2.54 35.29 -54.49
N THR A 404 -3.39 35.44 -53.48
CA THR A 404 -4.86 35.56 -53.62
C THR A 404 -5.35 36.79 -52.85
N THR A 405 -6.35 37.49 -53.39
CA THR A 405 -7.05 38.55 -52.67
C THR A 405 -8.20 37.93 -51.89
N ILE A 406 -8.28 38.26 -50.60
CA ILE A 406 -9.36 37.85 -49.70
C ILE A 406 -10.18 39.11 -49.40
N ALA A 407 -11.40 39.14 -49.92
CA ALA A 407 -12.35 40.21 -49.67
C ALA A 407 -13.31 39.80 -48.55
N PHE A 408 -13.64 40.76 -47.69
CA PHE A 408 -14.63 40.57 -46.64
C PHE A 408 -15.35 41.87 -46.33
N SER A 409 -16.55 41.78 -45.78
CA SER A 409 -17.33 42.97 -45.41
C SER A 409 -17.68 42.96 -43.93
N LEU A 410 -17.60 44.14 -43.32
CA LEU A 410 -18.05 44.39 -41.96
C LEU A 410 -19.30 45.26 -42.04
N GLU A 411 -20.39 44.82 -41.43
CA GLU A 411 -21.64 45.59 -41.41
C GLU A 411 -21.51 46.87 -40.57
N ARG A 412 -20.61 46.85 -39.59
CA ARG A 412 -20.37 47.91 -38.61
C ARG A 412 -18.87 48.05 -38.36
N PRO A 413 -18.41 49.23 -37.89
CA PRO A 413 -17.04 49.34 -37.45
C PRO A 413 -16.78 48.35 -36.32
N GLY A 414 -15.71 47.58 -36.43
CA GLY A 414 -15.41 46.53 -35.47
C GLY A 414 -14.02 45.94 -35.69
N HIS A 415 -13.51 45.34 -34.62
CA HIS A 415 -12.31 44.54 -34.69
C HIS A 415 -12.53 43.34 -35.61
N ALA A 416 -11.63 43.18 -36.59
CA ALA A 416 -11.64 42.05 -37.49
C ALA A 416 -10.30 41.33 -37.42
N CYS A 417 -10.35 40.02 -37.15
CA CYS A 417 -9.19 39.14 -37.17
C CYS A 417 -9.31 38.15 -38.34
N LEU A 418 -8.43 38.24 -39.34
CA LEU A 418 -8.36 37.33 -40.48
C LEU A 418 -7.08 36.49 -40.40
N GLU A 419 -7.24 35.19 -40.22
CA GLU A 419 -6.14 34.26 -39.99
C GLU A 419 -6.10 33.17 -41.06
N ILE A 420 -4.91 32.66 -41.36
CA ILE A 420 -4.66 31.56 -42.29
C ILE A 420 -4.26 30.31 -41.53
N PHE A 421 -4.89 29.19 -41.85
CA PHE A 421 -4.61 27.87 -41.29
C PHE A 421 -4.18 26.89 -42.38
N ASP A 422 -3.28 25.97 -42.05
CA ASP A 422 -2.99 24.82 -42.91
C ASP A 422 -4.08 23.74 -42.80
N SER A 423 -3.95 22.68 -43.62
CA SER A 423 -4.91 21.57 -43.61
C SER A 423 -4.92 20.74 -42.33
N ALA A 424 -3.93 20.91 -41.43
CA ALA A 424 -3.88 20.28 -40.12
C ALA A 424 -4.50 21.16 -39.03
N GLY A 425 -5.02 22.35 -39.38
CA GLY A 425 -5.66 23.27 -38.44
C GLY A 425 -4.67 24.14 -37.66
N ARG A 426 -3.38 24.15 -38.02
CA ARG A 426 -2.38 25.03 -37.39
C ARG A 426 -2.44 26.42 -38.04
N ARG A 427 -2.45 27.46 -37.19
CA ARG A 427 -2.35 28.86 -37.63
C ARG A 427 -0.99 29.14 -38.26
N ILE A 428 -0.99 29.65 -39.48
CA ILE A 428 0.20 29.93 -40.29
C ILE A 428 0.49 31.43 -40.36
N GLU A 429 -0.54 32.28 -40.43
CA GLU A 429 -0.37 33.73 -40.58
C GLU A 429 -1.61 34.49 -40.12
N VAL A 430 -1.44 35.73 -39.65
CA VAL A 430 -2.52 36.68 -39.34
C VAL A 430 -2.42 37.85 -40.32
N LEU A 431 -3.46 38.06 -41.13
CA LEU A 431 -3.46 39.04 -42.22
C LEU A 431 -4.15 40.35 -41.85
N VAL A 432 -5.12 40.30 -40.95
CA VAL A 432 -5.84 41.44 -40.41
C VAL A 432 -6.02 41.18 -38.93
N ASP A 433 -5.67 42.14 -38.10
CA ASP A 433 -5.94 42.11 -36.67
C ASP A 433 -5.99 43.55 -36.18
N ARG A 434 -7.11 44.20 -36.45
CA ARG A 434 -7.30 45.63 -36.16
C ARG A 434 -8.75 46.04 -36.26
N GLU A 435 -9.01 47.23 -35.74
CA GLU A 435 -10.23 47.97 -35.98
C GLU A 435 -10.40 48.37 -37.44
N LEU A 436 -11.57 48.08 -37.99
CA LEU A 436 -11.93 48.42 -39.36
C LEU A 436 -13.30 49.10 -39.38
N ALA A 437 -13.47 50.07 -40.28
CA ALA A 437 -14.76 50.72 -40.48
C ALA A 437 -15.79 49.76 -41.09
N ALA A 438 -17.08 50.09 -40.99
CA ALA A 438 -18.11 49.41 -41.77
C ALA A 438 -17.82 49.52 -43.28
N GLY A 439 -18.07 48.45 -44.02
CA GLY A 439 -17.87 48.38 -45.47
C GLY A 439 -17.06 47.17 -45.92
N GLY A 440 -16.76 47.13 -47.22
CA GLY A 440 -15.92 46.11 -47.82
C GLY A 440 -14.43 46.40 -47.59
N HIS A 441 -13.68 45.35 -47.31
CA HIS A 441 -12.25 45.34 -47.07
C HIS A 441 -11.61 44.24 -47.90
N GLU A 442 -10.37 44.47 -48.31
CA GLU A 442 -9.58 43.47 -49.02
C GLU A 442 -8.20 43.39 -48.39
N THR A 443 -7.68 42.18 -48.31
CA THR A 443 -6.27 41.94 -48.02
C THR A 443 -5.70 40.91 -48.99
N VAL A 444 -4.40 40.94 -49.20
CA VAL A 444 -3.71 40.04 -50.12
C VAL A 444 -2.88 39.08 -49.31
N TRP A 445 -3.14 37.78 -49.46
CA TRP A 445 -2.23 36.77 -48.94
C TRP A 445 -1.18 36.44 -50.00
N ARG A 446 0.10 36.54 -49.64
CA ARG A 446 1.25 36.18 -50.49
C ARG A 446 1.90 34.90 -49.97
N ALA A 447 1.57 33.77 -50.58
CA ALA A 447 2.03 32.47 -50.11
C ALA A 447 3.38 32.04 -50.70
N ASP A 448 4.27 32.99 -50.96
CA ASP A 448 5.59 32.78 -51.59
C ASP A 448 6.45 31.76 -50.80
N ARG A 449 6.24 31.66 -49.49
CA ARG A 449 7.01 30.79 -48.58
C ARG A 449 6.29 29.50 -48.14
N HIS A 450 5.07 29.23 -48.63
CA HIS A 450 4.28 28.07 -48.23
C HIS A 450 4.19 27.01 -49.34
N ALA A 451 4.03 25.73 -48.97
CA ALA A 451 3.96 24.63 -49.95
C ALA A 451 2.60 24.62 -50.68
N SER A 452 2.56 24.11 -51.92
CA SER A 452 1.28 23.86 -52.62
C SER A 452 0.36 23.00 -51.75
N GLY A 453 -0.92 23.36 -51.69
CA GLY A 453 -1.85 22.69 -50.79
C GLY A 453 -3.14 23.47 -50.54
N VAL A 454 -3.95 22.91 -49.63
CA VAL A 454 -5.20 23.51 -49.16
C VAL A 454 -4.93 24.25 -47.86
N TYR A 455 -5.40 25.49 -47.81
CA TYR A 455 -5.37 26.35 -46.63
C TYR A 455 -6.78 26.88 -46.36
N PHE A 456 -6.98 27.43 -45.17
CA PHE A 456 -8.25 28.02 -44.77
C PHE A 456 -8.03 29.43 -44.27
N ALA A 457 -8.77 30.39 -44.82
CA ALA A 457 -8.85 31.73 -44.25
C ALA A 457 -10.07 31.77 -43.32
N ARG A 458 -9.86 32.16 -42.07
CA ARG A 458 -10.92 32.32 -41.07
C ARG A 458 -10.97 33.77 -40.63
N LEU A 459 -12.16 34.38 -40.73
CA LEU A 459 -12.43 35.74 -40.30
C LEU A 459 -13.30 35.70 -39.04
N HIS A 460 -12.88 36.46 -38.03
CA HIS A 460 -13.61 36.74 -36.81
C HIS A 460 -13.95 38.23 -36.77
N ALA A 461 -15.22 38.58 -36.56
CA ALA A 461 -15.65 39.95 -36.31
C ALA A 461 -16.86 39.94 -35.36
N GLY A 462 -16.72 40.52 -34.17
CA GLY A 462 -17.75 40.44 -33.13
C GLY A 462 -17.99 39.00 -32.66
N ASP A 463 -19.23 38.52 -32.72
CA ASP A 463 -19.61 37.12 -32.41
C ASP A 463 -19.64 36.23 -33.67
N GLN A 464 -19.27 36.76 -34.83
CA GLN A 464 -19.40 36.07 -36.11
C GLN A 464 -18.07 35.50 -36.59
N THR A 465 -18.13 34.29 -37.11
CA THR A 465 -16.97 33.58 -37.69
C THR A 465 -17.34 33.02 -39.06
N ALA A 466 -16.45 33.20 -40.04
CA ALA A 466 -16.60 32.66 -41.39
C ALA A 466 -15.27 32.07 -41.84
N THR A 467 -15.33 30.98 -42.58
CA THR A 467 -14.13 30.31 -43.09
C THR A 467 -14.28 30.07 -44.58
N THR A 468 -13.22 30.30 -45.36
CA THR A 468 -13.15 29.99 -46.78
C THR A 468 -11.91 29.18 -47.11
N ARG A 469 -12.00 28.35 -48.14
CA ARG A 469 -10.92 27.46 -48.57
C ARG A 469 -10.04 28.16 -49.61
N LEU A 470 -8.73 28.11 -49.41
CA LEU A 470 -7.72 28.63 -50.33
C LEU A 470 -6.92 27.47 -50.94
N VAL A 471 -6.70 27.47 -52.26
CA VAL A 471 -5.92 26.44 -52.95
C VAL A 471 -4.69 27.06 -53.61
N LEU A 472 -3.51 26.77 -53.06
CA LEU A 472 -2.22 27.23 -53.60
C LEU A 472 -1.66 26.18 -54.57
N LEU A 473 -1.42 26.57 -55.82
CA LEU A 473 -0.83 25.72 -56.86
C LEU A 473 0.49 26.35 -57.36
N LYS A 474 1.62 26.01 -56.72
CA LYS A 474 2.95 26.39 -57.23
C LYS A 474 3.39 25.54 -58.40
#